data_AF-L7JZF5-F1
#
_entry.id   AF-L7JZF5-F1
#
_cell.length_a   1.000
_cell.length_b   1.000
_cell.length_c   1.000
_cell.angle_alpha   90.00
_cell.angle_beta   90.00
_cell.angle_gamma   90.00
#
_symmetry.space_group_name_H-M   'P 1'
#
loop_
_entity.id
_entity.type
_entity.pdbx_description
1 polymer ?
#
loop_
_entity_poly.entity_id
_entity_poly.type
_entity_poly.pdbx_seq_one_letter_code
_entity_poly.pdbx_strand_id
1 'polypeptide(L)'
;MAIQEKLRSFMDEIRNLKIRLELDKHKIEELNVQKAFLDKERENKKRKISKIKTELVKYTTEQMSYVTELPEDIESLEKQIASELAKITFLNADKKVLKDYKEKEKLLNDFHLKELEMENKRKVSNQDINNLREDLINSLNEKVAVVNDNFANFFQKLSFDGKVELETENMKASKWKLNILVRFRKEEQMQQLCSYIQSGGERSVSTIIFLLSLLEATPAPFRLVDEINQGMDSYNERIVHNLLVDLIRNKNSPQFFIVTPKLVDNLNFNDSMRVFIIYAGEFGRIGNKFEECKTALMQ
;
A
#
# COMPACT_ATOMS: atom_id res chain seq x y z
N MET A 1 37.23 22.76 -13.75
CA MET A 1 36.26 21.64 -13.86
C MET A 1 36.08 20.90 -12.53
N ALA A 2 37.13 20.31 -11.94
CA ALA A 2 37.02 19.52 -10.69
C ALA A 2 36.41 20.24 -9.46
N ILE A 3 36.54 21.58 -9.36
CA ILE A 3 35.97 22.37 -8.26
C ILE A 3 34.44 22.50 -8.40
N GLN A 4 33.92 22.63 -9.62
CA GLN A 4 32.48 22.77 -9.87
C GLN A 4 31.73 21.46 -9.63
N GLU A 5 32.33 20.30 -9.93
CA GLU A 5 31.76 18.99 -9.60
C GLU A 5 31.71 18.75 -8.09
N LYS A 6 32.79 19.09 -7.36
CA LYS A 6 32.78 19.03 -5.89
C LYS A 6 31.72 19.96 -5.29
N LEU A 7 31.56 21.17 -5.84
CA LEU A 7 30.52 22.09 -5.38
C LEU A 7 29.12 21.52 -5.57
N ARG A 8 28.87 20.84 -6.70
CA ARG A 8 27.57 20.21 -7.01
C ARG A 8 27.29 19.02 -6.09
N SER A 9 28.29 18.17 -5.87
CA SER A 9 28.24 17.06 -4.89
C SER A 9 27.89 17.55 -3.49
N PHE A 10 28.54 18.60 -3.01
CA PHE A 10 28.25 19.17 -1.68
C PHE A 10 26.84 19.79 -1.62
N MET A 11 26.38 20.42 -2.70
CA MET A 11 25.02 20.96 -2.77
C MET A 11 23.95 19.85 -2.72
N ASP A 12 24.20 18.72 -3.35
CA ASP A 12 23.30 17.56 -3.30
C ASP A 12 23.33 16.87 -1.93
N GLU A 13 24.49 16.76 -1.28
CA GLU A 13 24.59 16.30 0.12
C GLU A 13 23.83 17.22 1.08
N ILE A 14 23.99 18.54 0.96
CA ILE A 14 23.26 19.52 1.77
C ILE A 14 21.76 19.38 1.53
N ARG A 15 21.33 19.17 0.27
CA ARG A 15 19.92 18.97 -0.08
C ARG A 15 19.35 17.71 0.55
N ASN A 16 20.09 16.60 0.48
CA ASN A 16 19.70 15.32 1.07
C ASN A 16 19.63 15.38 2.61
N LEU A 17 20.59 16.06 3.24
CA LEU A 17 20.56 16.31 4.69
C LEU A 17 19.36 17.17 5.09
N LYS A 18 18.99 18.16 4.27
CA LYS A 18 17.83 19.02 4.52
C LYS A 18 16.51 18.26 4.45
N ILE A 19 16.36 17.36 3.47
CA ILE A 19 15.19 16.47 3.33
C ILE A 19 15.09 15.53 4.54
N ARG A 20 16.21 14.93 4.96
CA ARG A 20 16.24 14.04 6.13
C ARG A 20 15.85 14.78 7.42
N LEU A 21 16.33 16.02 7.58
CA LEU A 21 15.99 16.86 8.72
C LEU A 21 14.49 17.24 8.76
N GLU A 22 13.83 17.45 7.61
CA GLU A 22 12.38 17.66 7.57
C GLU A 22 11.59 16.39 7.90
N LEU A 23 12.02 15.22 7.41
CA LEU A 23 11.40 13.94 7.75
C LEU A 23 11.49 13.63 9.25
N ASP A 24 12.66 13.85 9.87
CA ASP A 24 12.85 13.63 11.30
C ASP A 24 12.01 14.61 12.14
N LYS A 25 11.87 15.86 11.71
CA LYS A 25 10.98 16.84 12.36
C LYS A 25 9.52 16.39 12.33
N HIS A 26 9.03 15.92 11.18
CA HIS A 26 7.66 15.42 11.07
C HIS A 26 7.44 14.19 11.97
N LYS A 27 8.43 13.31 12.09
CA LYS A 27 8.37 12.14 12.97
C LYS A 27 8.35 12.51 14.45
N ILE A 28 9.11 13.54 14.84
CA ILE A 28 9.09 14.10 16.21
C ILE A 28 7.72 14.72 16.52
N GLU A 29 7.13 15.45 15.58
CA GLU A 29 5.78 16.01 15.75
C GLU A 29 4.72 14.92 15.95
N GLU A 30 4.78 13.86 15.15
CA GLU A 30 3.86 12.71 15.25
C GLU A 30 3.99 11.99 16.62
N LEU A 31 5.22 11.78 17.10
CA LEU A 31 5.48 11.19 18.42
C LEU A 31 4.99 12.10 19.56
N ASN A 32 5.11 13.42 19.43
CA ASN A 32 4.61 14.36 20.43
C ASN A 32 3.07 14.33 20.51
N VAL A 33 2.38 14.20 19.38
CA VAL A 33 0.92 14.04 19.35
C VAL A 33 0.50 12.74 20.04
N GLN A 34 1.19 11.62 19.77
CA GLN A 34 0.91 10.35 20.44
C GLN A 34 1.14 10.41 21.95
N LYS A 35 2.23 11.06 22.38
CA LYS A 35 2.54 11.25 23.81
C LYS A 35 1.45 12.07 24.51
N ALA A 36 1.00 13.17 23.91
CA ALA A 36 -0.07 14.00 24.46
C ALA A 36 -1.40 13.23 24.61
N PHE A 37 -1.71 12.33 23.67
CA PHE A 37 -2.87 11.45 23.77
C PHE A 37 -2.78 10.49 24.96
N LEU A 38 -1.63 9.82 25.12
CA LEU A 38 -1.39 8.88 26.22
C LEU A 38 -1.41 9.56 27.60
N ASP A 39 -0.87 10.77 27.72
CA ASP A 39 -0.90 11.54 28.97
C ASP A 39 -2.34 11.89 29.37
N LYS A 40 -3.19 12.25 28.40
CA LYS A 40 -4.61 12.55 28.62
C LYS A 40 -5.39 11.30 29.05
N GLU A 41 -5.12 10.14 28.46
CA GLU A 41 -5.71 8.87 28.92
C GLU A 41 -5.29 8.52 30.35
N ARG A 42 -4.02 8.73 30.70
CA ARG A 42 -3.49 8.46 32.04
C ARG A 42 -4.17 9.34 33.09
N GLU A 43 -4.40 10.61 32.79
CA GLU A 43 -5.11 11.54 33.67
C GLU A 43 -6.58 11.14 33.88
N ASN A 44 -7.26 10.73 32.80
CA ASN A 44 -8.63 10.23 32.88
C ASN A 44 -8.76 8.96 33.74
N LYS A 45 -7.83 8.01 33.59
CA LYS A 45 -7.79 6.79 34.44
C LYS A 45 -7.55 7.15 35.92
N LYS A 46 -6.64 8.08 36.22
CA LYS A 46 -6.41 8.58 37.58
C LYS A 46 -7.67 9.21 38.20
N ARG A 47 -8.40 10.04 37.44
CA ARG A 47 -9.66 10.66 37.92
C ARG A 47 -10.76 9.64 38.20
N LYS A 48 -10.84 8.55 37.41
CA LYS A 48 -11.78 7.45 37.69
C LYS A 48 -11.42 6.71 38.97
N ILE A 49 -10.15 6.37 39.17
CA ILE A 49 -9.67 5.71 40.39
C ILE A 49 -9.93 6.57 41.64
N SER A 50 -9.70 7.88 41.57
CA SER A 50 -9.96 8.77 42.71
C SER A 50 -11.45 8.83 43.07
N LYS A 51 -12.35 8.87 42.08
CA LYS A 51 -13.81 8.84 42.33
C LYS A 51 -14.24 7.55 43.02
N ILE A 52 -13.80 6.40 42.50
CA ILE A 52 -14.09 5.09 43.08
C ILE A 52 -13.56 5.02 44.53
N LYS A 53 -12.34 5.52 44.78
CA LYS A 53 -11.76 5.54 46.13
C LYS A 53 -12.55 6.41 47.10
N THR A 54 -13.03 7.58 46.66
CA THR A 54 -13.85 8.47 47.50
C THR A 54 -15.23 7.88 47.79
N GLU A 55 -15.86 7.20 46.83
CA GLU A 55 -17.13 6.50 47.05
C GLU A 55 -16.97 5.33 48.02
N LEU A 56 -15.94 4.50 47.86
CA LEU A 56 -15.62 3.40 48.80
C LEU A 56 -15.45 3.89 50.23
N VAL A 57 -14.70 4.98 50.45
CA VAL A 57 -14.50 5.56 51.78
C VAL A 57 -15.83 6.01 52.39
N LYS A 58 -16.69 6.72 51.64
CA LYS A 58 -18.03 7.13 52.13
C LYS A 58 -18.85 5.96 52.66
N TYR A 59 -18.96 4.89 51.88
CA TYR A 59 -19.71 3.68 52.27
C TYR A 59 -19.14 3.01 53.53
N THR A 60 -17.82 3.06 53.73
CA THR A 60 -17.19 2.40 54.89
C THR A 60 -17.34 3.23 56.18
N THR A 61 -17.32 4.56 56.10
CA THR A 61 -17.52 5.45 57.26
C THR A 61 -18.97 5.53 57.75
N GLU A 62 -19.94 5.55 56.84
CA GLU A 62 -21.36 5.65 57.24
C GLU A 62 -21.87 4.38 57.93
N GLN A 63 -21.37 3.19 57.58
CA GLN A 63 -21.82 1.93 58.19
C GLN A 63 -21.20 1.68 59.58
N MET A 64 -20.03 2.25 59.87
CA MET A 64 -19.31 2.00 61.13
C MET A 64 -19.94 2.74 62.34
N SER A 65 -20.59 3.89 62.12
CA SER A 65 -21.25 4.64 63.20
C SER A 65 -22.51 3.95 63.74
N TYR A 66 -23.22 3.20 62.88
CA TYR A 66 -24.42 2.46 63.29
C TYR A 66 -24.10 1.25 64.17
N VAL A 67 -22.91 0.64 64.01
CA VAL A 67 -22.50 -0.53 64.80
C VAL A 67 -22.18 -0.15 66.25
N THR A 68 -21.68 1.08 66.48
CA THR A 68 -21.34 1.61 67.81
C THR A 68 -22.53 2.10 68.63
N GLU A 69 -23.70 2.30 68.03
CA GLU A 69 -24.92 2.82 68.69
C GLU A 69 -25.97 1.73 68.98
N LEU A 70 -25.68 0.46 68.67
CA LEU A 70 -26.61 -0.64 68.87
C LEU A 70 -26.66 -1.05 70.37
N PRO A 71 -27.86 -1.21 70.96
CA PRO A 71 -28.01 -1.76 72.30
C PRO A 71 -27.46 -3.20 72.39
N GLU A 72 -26.90 -3.58 73.54
CA GLU A 72 -26.38 -4.94 73.77
C GLU A 72 -27.48 -5.94 74.21
N ASP A 73 -28.70 -5.48 74.47
CA ASP A 73 -29.83 -6.29 74.91
C ASP A 73 -30.76 -6.71 73.76
N ILE A 74 -31.14 -7.99 73.76
CA ILE A 74 -31.93 -8.62 72.69
C ILE A 74 -33.31 -7.98 72.54
N GLU A 75 -33.95 -7.60 73.64
CA GLU A 75 -35.32 -7.04 73.64
C GLU A 75 -35.37 -5.62 73.06
N SER A 76 -34.39 -4.76 73.35
CA SER A 76 -34.30 -3.44 72.71
C SER A 76 -33.84 -3.51 71.27
N LEU A 77 -32.98 -4.48 70.91
CA LEU A 77 -32.63 -4.76 69.52
C LEU A 77 -33.86 -5.19 68.70
N GLU A 78 -34.68 -6.11 69.22
CA GLU A 78 -35.93 -6.53 68.57
C GLU A 78 -36.91 -5.37 68.40
N LYS A 79 -37.00 -4.48 69.39
CA LYS A 79 -37.83 -3.27 69.33
C LYS A 79 -37.31 -2.24 68.32
N GLN A 80 -35.99 -2.06 68.23
CA GLN A 80 -35.39 -1.22 67.19
C GLN A 80 -35.56 -1.84 65.80
N ILE A 81 -35.39 -3.15 65.64
CA ILE A 81 -35.65 -3.88 64.40
C ILE A 81 -37.12 -3.71 63.98
N ALA A 82 -38.07 -3.86 64.90
CA ALA A 82 -39.49 -3.68 64.61
C ALA A 82 -39.82 -2.23 64.22
N SER A 83 -39.21 -1.24 64.89
CA SER A 83 -39.34 0.19 64.57
C SER A 83 -38.75 0.51 63.18
N GLU A 84 -37.56 0.02 62.86
CA GLU A 84 -36.92 0.24 61.56
C GLU A 84 -37.62 -0.52 60.44
N LEU A 85 -38.09 -1.74 60.67
CA LEU A 85 -38.94 -2.47 59.73
C LEU A 85 -40.25 -1.72 59.48
N ALA A 86 -40.88 -1.15 60.51
CA ALA A 86 -42.05 -0.31 60.36
C ALA A 86 -41.74 0.98 59.57
N LYS A 87 -40.58 1.62 59.80
CA LYS A 87 -40.11 2.78 59.00
C LYS A 87 -39.81 2.40 57.56
N ILE A 88 -39.20 1.26 57.27
CA ILE A 88 -38.96 0.75 55.90
C ILE A 88 -40.28 0.47 55.19
N THR A 89 -41.24 -0.12 55.92
CA THR A 89 -42.59 -0.39 55.42
C THR A 89 -43.36 0.90 55.18
N PHE A 90 -43.19 1.91 56.03
CA PHE A 90 -43.81 3.24 55.94
C PHE A 90 -43.18 4.14 54.87
N LEU A 91 -41.86 4.10 54.72
CA LEU A 91 -41.11 4.70 53.62
C LEU A 91 -41.48 4.09 52.28
N ASN A 92 -42.19 2.95 52.31
CA ASN A 92 -42.84 2.33 51.18
C ASN A 92 -41.84 2.31 50.03
N ALA A 93 -40.64 1.74 50.28
CA ALA A 93 -39.54 1.68 49.33
C ALA A 93 -40.13 1.29 47.98
N ASP A 94 -40.31 2.29 47.13
CA ASP A 94 -41.41 2.32 46.17
C ASP A 94 -41.25 1.07 45.32
N LYS A 95 -42.14 0.07 45.49
CA LYS A 95 -41.95 -1.24 44.84
C LYS A 95 -41.76 -1.06 43.33
N LYS A 96 -42.31 0.05 42.81
CA LYS A 96 -42.09 0.60 41.48
C LYS A 96 -40.63 1.02 41.22
N VAL A 97 -40.01 1.84 42.07
CA VAL A 97 -38.59 2.23 41.96
C VAL A 97 -37.65 1.01 42.02
N LEU A 98 -37.92 0.04 42.89
CA LEU A 98 -37.09 -1.16 43.00
C LEU A 98 -37.26 -2.09 41.79
N LYS A 99 -38.46 -2.16 41.21
CA LYS A 99 -38.74 -2.85 39.95
C LYS A 99 -38.06 -2.14 38.77
N ASP A 100 -38.19 -0.82 38.67
CA ASP A 100 -37.58 0.02 37.64
C ASP A 100 -36.04 -0.07 37.69
N TYR A 101 -35.45 -0.13 38.89
CA TYR A 101 -34.02 -0.35 39.07
C TYR A 101 -33.59 -1.70 38.53
N LYS A 102 -34.26 -2.80 38.92
CA LYS A 102 -33.95 -4.15 38.43
C LYS A 102 -34.14 -4.27 36.91
N GLU A 103 -35.16 -3.64 36.34
CA GLU A 103 -35.37 -3.59 34.90
C GLU A 103 -34.25 -2.83 34.19
N LYS A 104 -33.82 -1.68 34.72
CA LYS A 104 -32.70 -0.90 34.18
C LYS A 104 -31.36 -1.63 34.32
N GLU A 105 -31.12 -2.31 35.44
CA GLU A 105 -29.93 -3.12 35.68
C GLU A 105 -29.85 -4.28 34.67
N LYS A 106 -30.96 -4.99 34.47
CA LYS A 106 -31.05 -6.04 33.45
C LYS A 106 -30.78 -5.48 32.05
N LEU A 107 -31.41 -4.35 31.71
CA LEU A 107 -31.21 -3.68 30.43
C LEU A 107 -29.75 -3.26 30.23
N LEU A 108 -29.11 -2.73 31.28
CA LEU A 108 -27.69 -2.36 31.25
C LEU A 108 -26.79 -3.56 30.99
N ASN A 109 -27.05 -4.68 31.67
CA ASN A 109 -26.31 -5.93 31.45
C ASN A 109 -26.52 -6.47 30.03
N ASP A 110 -27.74 -6.42 29.50
CA ASP A 110 -28.05 -6.82 28.12
C ASP A 110 -27.32 -5.92 27.09
N PHE A 111 -27.25 -4.61 27.33
CA PHE A 111 -26.48 -3.69 26.50
C PHE A 111 -24.98 -3.96 26.56
N HIS A 112 -24.44 -4.24 27.74
CA HIS A 112 -23.02 -4.56 27.90
C HIS A 112 -22.65 -5.86 27.18
N LEU A 113 -23.52 -6.87 27.25
CA LEU A 113 -23.33 -8.11 26.51
C LEU A 113 -23.33 -7.88 24.98
N LYS A 114 -24.27 -7.07 24.47
CA LYS A 114 -24.33 -6.68 23.05
C LYS A 114 -23.11 -5.89 22.61
N GLU A 115 -22.59 -4.99 23.44
CA GLU A 115 -21.37 -4.23 23.17
C GLU A 115 -20.17 -5.18 23.02
N LEU A 116 -20.02 -6.14 23.95
CA LEU A 116 -18.97 -7.15 23.90
C LEU A 116 -19.08 -8.02 22.63
N GLU A 117 -20.29 -8.44 22.26
CA GLU A 117 -20.53 -9.18 21.02
C GLU A 117 -20.16 -8.37 19.78
N MET A 118 -20.53 -7.09 19.72
CA MET A 118 -20.19 -6.20 18.61
C MET A 118 -18.68 -5.95 18.54
N GLU A 119 -18.01 -5.81 19.67
CA GLU A 119 -16.56 -5.66 19.73
C GLU A 119 -15.85 -6.91 19.23
N ASN A 120 -16.31 -8.09 19.64
CA ASN A 120 -15.79 -9.37 19.15
C ASN A 120 -16.01 -9.55 17.65
N LYS A 121 -17.22 -9.25 17.13
CA LYS A 121 -17.51 -9.28 15.69
C LYS A 121 -16.60 -8.33 14.91
N ARG A 122 -16.35 -7.13 15.44
CA ARG A 122 -15.46 -6.15 14.82
C ARG A 122 -14.00 -6.61 14.81
N LYS A 123 -13.54 -7.27 15.88
CA LYS A 123 -12.19 -7.87 15.95
C LYS A 123 -12.03 -8.97 14.89
N VAL A 124 -12.98 -9.90 14.81
CA VAL A 124 -12.97 -10.97 13.80
C VAL A 124 -13.00 -10.39 12.39
N SER A 125 -13.91 -9.46 12.10
CA SER A 125 -13.98 -8.84 10.77
C SER A 125 -12.71 -8.09 10.39
N ASN A 126 -12.05 -7.42 11.34
CA ASN A 126 -10.75 -6.77 11.09
C ASN A 126 -9.64 -7.80 10.81
N GLN A 127 -9.65 -8.95 11.48
CA GLN A 127 -8.71 -10.04 11.20
C GLN A 127 -8.94 -10.60 9.80
N ASP A 128 -10.20 -10.84 9.41
CA ASP A 128 -10.53 -11.33 8.06
C ASP A 128 -10.06 -10.35 6.97
N ILE A 129 -10.26 -9.05 7.18
CA ILE A 129 -9.78 -8.00 6.26
C ILE A 129 -8.25 -8.03 6.16
N ASN A 130 -7.54 -8.22 7.27
CA ASN A 130 -6.08 -8.30 7.26
C ASN A 130 -5.59 -9.56 6.54
N ASN A 131 -6.21 -10.72 6.77
CA ASN A 131 -5.86 -11.96 6.09
C ASN A 131 -6.07 -11.84 4.57
N LEU A 132 -7.24 -11.33 4.15
CA LEU A 132 -7.52 -11.08 2.73
C LEU A 132 -6.53 -10.09 2.10
N ARG A 133 -6.09 -9.10 2.87
CA ARG A 133 -5.08 -8.13 2.43
C ARG A 133 -3.73 -8.80 2.24
N GLU A 134 -3.29 -9.64 3.17
CA GLU A 134 -2.02 -10.37 3.08
C GLU A 134 -2.03 -11.34 1.89
N ASP A 135 -3.10 -12.11 1.72
CA ASP A 135 -3.29 -13.01 0.58
C ASP A 135 -3.19 -12.25 -0.76
N LEU A 136 -3.84 -11.09 -0.85
CA LEU A 136 -3.78 -10.25 -2.04
C LEU A 136 -2.36 -9.70 -2.29
N ILE A 137 -1.66 -9.25 -1.26
CA ILE A 137 -0.27 -8.76 -1.38
C ILE A 137 0.64 -9.87 -1.87
N ASN A 138 0.51 -11.08 -1.31
CA ASN A 138 1.30 -12.23 -1.72
C ASN A 138 1.04 -12.59 -3.20
N SER A 139 -0.23 -12.68 -3.60
CA SER A 139 -0.58 -12.97 -5.00
C SER A 139 -0.10 -11.89 -5.98
N LEU A 140 -0.16 -10.61 -5.59
CA LEU A 140 0.38 -9.53 -6.41
C LEU A 140 1.91 -9.59 -6.51
N ASN A 141 2.61 -9.86 -5.40
CA ASN A 141 4.05 -9.98 -5.38
C ASN A 141 4.54 -11.14 -6.26
N GLU A 142 3.86 -12.28 -6.27
CA GLU A 142 4.17 -13.39 -7.17
C GLU A 142 4.09 -12.97 -8.65
N LYS A 143 3.03 -12.26 -9.03
CA LYS A 143 2.88 -11.77 -10.42
C LYS A 143 3.90 -10.69 -10.77
N VAL A 144 4.18 -9.77 -9.85
CA VAL A 144 5.18 -8.72 -10.03
C VAL A 144 6.58 -9.31 -10.10
N ALA A 145 6.88 -10.39 -9.38
CA ALA A 145 8.17 -11.08 -9.47
C ALA A 145 8.45 -11.59 -10.88
N VAL A 146 7.46 -12.23 -11.54
CA VAL A 146 7.60 -12.68 -12.94
C VAL A 146 7.89 -11.50 -13.88
N VAL A 147 7.16 -10.39 -13.72
CA VAL A 147 7.38 -9.18 -14.52
C VAL A 147 8.76 -8.57 -14.24
N ASN A 148 9.18 -8.55 -12.97
CA ASN A 148 10.48 -8.05 -12.54
C ASN A 148 11.63 -8.88 -13.13
N ASP A 149 11.51 -10.20 -13.13
CA ASP A 149 12.53 -11.10 -13.68
C ASP A 149 12.68 -10.89 -15.19
N ASN A 150 11.56 -10.81 -15.92
CA ASN A 150 11.58 -10.48 -17.35
C ASN A 150 12.19 -9.10 -17.60
N PHE A 151 11.79 -8.09 -16.81
CA PHE A 151 12.29 -6.72 -16.90
C PHE A 151 13.80 -6.64 -16.66
N ALA A 152 14.28 -7.29 -15.59
CA ALA A 152 15.69 -7.35 -15.25
C ALA A 152 16.50 -8.07 -16.34
N ASN A 153 16.01 -9.20 -16.85
CA ASN A 153 16.63 -9.94 -17.95
C ASN A 153 16.76 -9.08 -19.22
N PHE A 154 15.71 -8.35 -19.59
CA PHE A 154 15.74 -7.46 -20.74
C PHE A 154 16.64 -6.26 -20.56
N PHE A 155 16.65 -5.64 -19.39
CA PHE A 155 17.58 -4.57 -19.07
C PHE A 155 19.04 -5.03 -19.12
N GLN A 156 19.31 -6.23 -18.59
CA GLN A 156 20.65 -6.81 -18.56
C GLN A 156 21.19 -7.09 -19.97
N LYS A 157 20.34 -7.50 -20.92
CA LYS A 157 20.73 -7.62 -22.34
C LYS A 157 21.24 -6.31 -22.94
N LEU A 158 20.83 -5.17 -22.37
CA LEU A 158 21.26 -3.83 -22.78
C LEU A 158 22.43 -3.30 -21.93
N SER A 159 23.03 -4.15 -21.09
CA SER A 159 24.08 -3.77 -20.13
C SER A 159 23.63 -2.73 -19.09
N PHE A 160 22.33 -2.67 -18.81
CA PHE A 160 21.72 -1.82 -17.79
C PHE A 160 21.05 -2.67 -16.71
N ASP A 161 20.66 -2.05 -15.59
CA ASP A 161 19.91 -2.74 -14.54
C ASP A 161 18.53 -2.10 -14.36
N GLY A 162 17.54 -2.95 -14.16
CA GLY A 162 16.16 -2.55 -13.94
C GLY A 162 15.53 -3.41 -12.85
N LYS A 163 14.62 -2.81 -12.08
CA LYS A 163 13.82 -3.50 -11.08
C LYS A 163 12.39 -2.94 -11.07
N VAL A 164 11.42 -3.83 -10.92
CA VAL A 164 10.02 -3.49 -10.72
C VAL A 164 9.61 -3.99 -9.34
N GLU A 165 9.06 -3.13 -8.51
CA GLU A 165 8.64 -3.49 -7.16
C GLU A 165 7.26 -2.93 -6.82
N LEU A 166 6.51 -3.68 -6.02
CA LEU A 166 5.21 -3.28 -5.52
C LEU A 166 5.36 -2.60 -4.16
N GLU A 167 4.90 -1.36 -4.05
CA GLU A 167 4.92 -0.59 -2.81
C GLU A 167 3.55 -0.65 -2.13
N THR A 168 3.47 -1.41 -1.03
CA THR A 168 2.23 -1.61 -0.25
C THR A 168 2.33 -1.19 1.21
N GLU A 169 3.54 -0.94 1.72
CA GLU A 169 3.81 -0.72 3.14
C GLU A 169 3.11 0.55 3.66
N ASN A 170 2.42 0.43 4.81
CA ASN A 170 1.76 1.55 5.49
C ASN A 170 0.74 2.35 4.65
N MET A 171 0.28 1.80 3.53
CA MET A 171 -0.61 2.47 2.59
C MET A 171 -1.98 1.79 2.48
N LYS A 172 -3.03 2.58 2.23
CA LYS A 172 -4.34 2.03 1.84
C LYS A 172 -4.22 1.33 0.49
N ALA A 173 -5.03 0.29 0.25
CA ALA A 173 -4.99 -0.47 -1.00
C ALA A 173 -5.19 0.43 -2.24
N SER A 174 -6.01 1.48 -2.14
CA SER A 174 -6.21 2.47 -3.21
C SER A 174 -4.99 3.34 -3.53
N LYS A 175 -3.95 3.28 -2.72
CA LYS A 175 -2.70 4.03 -2.89
C LYS A 175 -1.50 3.14 -3.18
N TRP A 176 -1.69 1.83 -3.36
CA TRP A 176 -0.60 0.95 -3.77
C TRP A 176 -0.04 1.37 -5.11
N LYS A 177 1.27 1.21 -5.28
CA LYS A 177 2.00 1.66 -6.47
C LYS A 177 2.95 0.59 -6.96
N LEU A 178 3.21 0.63 -8.26
CA LEU A 178 4.29 -0.11 -8.87
C LEU A 178 5.43 0.87 -9.14
N ASN A 179 6.59 0.63 -8.55
CA ASN A 179 7.78 1.43 -8.75
C ASN A 179 8.66 0.75 -9.79
N ILE A 180 8.99 1.51 -10.84
CA ILE A 180 9.95 1.10 -11.86
C ILE A 180 11.25 1.83 -11.54
N LEU A 181 12.28 1.06 -11.20
CA LEU A 181 13.59 1.52 -10.83
C LEU A 181 14.58 1.14 -11.94
N VAL A 182 15.42 2.08 -12.35
CA VAL A 182 16.36 1.87 -13.46
C VAL A 182 17.75 2.42 -13.10
N ARG A 183 18.77 1.81 -13.68
CA ARG A 183 20.17 2.24 -13.60
C ARG A 183 20.83 2.04 -14.96
N PHE A 184 21.24 3.15 -15.58
CA PHE A 184 21.92 3.15 -16.89
C PHE A 184 23.44 3.16 -16.78
N ARG A 185 23.98 3.59 -15.64
CA ARG A 185 25.44 3.62 -15.39
C ARG A 185 25.75 2.84 -14.13
N LYS A 186 26.78 2.00 -14.18
CA LYS A 186 27.16 1.12 -13.06
C LYS A 186 27.50 1.88 -11.77
N GLU A 187 27.98 3.11 -11.91
CA GLU A 187 28.39 3.96 -10.77
C GLU A 187 27.23 4.73 -10.13
N GLU A 188 26.06 4.75 -10.79
CA GLU A 188 24.87 5.42 -10.27
C GLU A 188 24.05 4.46 -9.40
N GLN A 189 23.30 5.02 -8.44
CA GLN A 189 22.32 4.23 -7.70
C GLN A 189 21.08 3.98 -8.55
N MET A 190 20.36 2.91 -8.26
CA MET A 190 19.09 2.63 -8.93
C MET A 190 18.08 3.71 -8.52
N GLN A 191 17.45 4.35 -9.50
CA GLN A 191 16.55 5.48 -9.27
C GLN A 191 15.19 5.21 -9.90
N GLN A 192 14.15 5.76 -9.27
CA GLN A 192 12.81 5.68 -9.84
C GLN A 192 12.77 6.40 -11.19
N LEU A 193 12.10 5.76 -12.15
CA LEU A 193 11.89 6.33 -13.48
C LEU A 193 11.11 7.64 -13.35
N CYS A 194 11.76 8.77 -13.64
CA CYS A 194 11.15 10.09 -13.55
C CYS A 194 11.58 11.00 -14.71
N SER A 195 10.83 12.06 -14.96
CA SER A 195 11.14 12.98 -16.07
C SER A 195 12.37 13.87 -15.84
N TYR A 196 12.83 14.00 -14.59
CA TYR A 196 13.84 14.98 -14.20
C TYR A 196 15.27 14.44 -14.20
N ILE A 197 15.42 13.12 -14.14
CA ILE A 197 16.71 12.44 -13.97
C ILE A 197 17.13 11.79 -15.28
N GLN A 198 16.23 11.02 -15.90
CA GLN A 198 16.53 10.25 -17.09
C GLN A 198 16.28 11.07 -18.36
N SER A 199 17.09 10.83 -19.38
CA SER A 199 16.89 11.41 -20.71
C SER A 199 15.57 10.94 -21.35
N GLY A 200 15.08 11.66 -22.36
CA GLY A 200 13.87 11.27 -23.09
C GLY A 200 13.99 9.87 -23.70
N GLY A 201 15.14 9.54 -24.28
CA GLY A 201 15.41 8.21 -24.87
C GLY A 201 15.42 7.09 -23.83
N GLU A 202 16.13 7.28 -22.72
CA GLU A 202 16.18 6.32 -21.60
C GLU A 202 14.78 6.03 -21.03
N ARG A 203 13.94 7.06 -20.93
CA ARG A 203 12.55 6.91 -20.49
C ARG A 203 11.71 6.10 -21.46
N SER A 204 11.80 6.40 -22.76
CA SER A 204 11.08 5.65 -23.79
C SER A 204 11.50 4.18 -23.79
N VAL A 205 12.82 3.91 -23.75
CA VAL A 205 13.37 2.55 -23.70
C VAL A 205 12.88 1.80 -22.46
N SER A 206 12.97 2.42 -21.28
CA SER A 206 12.51 1.80 -20.02
C SER A 206 11.03 1.45 -20.08
N THR A 207 10.23 2.36 -20.62
CA THR A 207 8.78 2.19 -20.72
C THR A 207 8.44 1.03 -21.65
N ILE A 208 9.10 0.95 -22.81
CA ILE A 208 8.87 -0.14 -23.76
C ILE A 208 9.32 -1.48 -23.19
N ILE A 209 10.48 -1.55 -22.55
CA ILE A 209 10.95 -2.80 -21.93
C ILE A 209 9.99 -3.24 -20.83
N PHE A 210 9.47 -2.31 -20.03
CA PHE A 210 8.45 -2.62 -19.03
C PHE A 210 7.18 -3.19 -19.68
N LEU A 211 6.70 -2.58 -20.76
CA LEU A 211 5.55 -3.09 -21.51
C LEU A 211 5.81 -4.48 -22.10
N LEU A 212 7.01 -4.72 -22.65
CA LEU A 212 7.40 -6.03 -23.18
C LEU A 212 7.46 -7.10 -22.08
N SER A 213 7.93 -6.73 -20.89
CA SER A 213 7.98 -7.61 -19.71
C SER A 213 6.58 -8.01 -19.25
N LEU A 214 5.63 -7.07 -19.27
CA LEU A 214 4.21 -7.33 -19.01
C LEU A 214 3.59 -8.23 -20.09
N LEU A 215 3.91 -7.98 -21.36
CA LEU A 215 3.41 -8.79 -22.47
C LEU A 215 3.91 -10.22 -22.35
N GLU A 216 5.19 -10.44 -22.02
CA GLU A 216 5.75 -11.77 -21.83
C GLU A 216 5.11 -12.51 -20.64
N ALA A 217 4.87 -11.81 -19.53
CA ALA A 217 4.25 -12.38 -18.34
C ALA A 217 2.74 -12.71 -18.51
N THR A 218 2.09 -12.22 -19.57
CA THR A 218 0.66 -12.43 -19.81
C THR A 218 0.41 -13.49 -20.88
N PRO A 219 -0.39 -14.53 -20.58
CA PRO A 219 -0.74 -15.54 -21.58
C PRO A 219 -1.73 -14.94 -22.59
N ALA A 220 -1.29 -14.78 -23.84
CA ALA A 220 -2.12 -14.37 -24.95
C ALA A 220 -1.75 -15.17 -26.20
N PRO A 221 -2.73 -15.69 -26.98
CA PRO A 221 -2.45 -16.50 -28.18
C PRO A 221 -1.80 -15.66 -29.30
N PHE A 222 -2.17 -14.38 -29.39
CA PHE A 222 -1.55 -13.42 -30.29
C PHE A 222 -1.45 -12.04 -29.63
N ARG A 223 -0.54 -11.20 -30.12
CA ARG A 223 -0.31 -9.83 -29.66
C ARG A 223 -0.24 -8.89 -30.85
N LEU A 224 -0.91 -7.74 -30.75
CA LEU A 224 -0.83 -6.66 -31.73
C LEU A 224 -0.06 -5.50 -31.11
N VAL A 225 0.98 -5.07 -31.79
CA VAL A 225 1.87 -3.99 -31.37
C VAL A 225 1.89 -2.96 -32.49
N ASP A 226 1.43 -1.75 -32.19
CA ASP A 226 1.38 -0.64 -33.14
C ASP A 226 2.26 0.51 -32.66
N GLU A 227 2.96 1.17 -33.58
CA GLU A 227 3.81 2.35 -33.36
C GLU A 227 4.81 2.25 -32.19
N ILE A 228 5.24 1.04 -31.81
CA ILE A 228 6.08 0.82 -30.62
C ILE A 228 7.45 1.51 -30.68
N ASN A 229 7.93 1.82 -31.88
CA ASN A 229 9.22 2.45 -32.12
C ASN A 229 9.11 3.96 -32.42
N GLN A 230 7.93 4.59 -32.29
CA GLN A 230 7.78 6.02 -32.57
C GLN A 230 8.33 6.90 -31.44
N GLY A 231 8.97 8.01 -31.80
CA GLY A 231 9.53 8.96 -30.82
C GLY A 231 10.86 8.51 -30.21
N MET A 232 11.53 7.54 -30.83
CA MET A 232 12.84 7.03 -30.46
C MET A 232 13.91 7.36 -31.53
N ASP A 233 15.18 7.32 -31.15
CA ASP A 233 16.29 7.37 -32.09
C ASP A 233 16.59 5.98 -32.68
N SER A 234 17.33 5.93 -33.79
CA SER A 234 17.62 4.68 -34.49
C SER A 234 18.36 3.63 -33.64
N TYR A 235 19.11 4.06 -32.62
CA TYR A 235 19.79 3.18 -31.68
C TYR A 235 18.79 2.44 -30.80
N ASN A 236 17.87 3.17 -30.15
CA ASN A 236 16.88 2.57 -29.26
C ASN A 236 15.81 1.76 -30.02
N GLU A 237 15.45 2.17 -31.23
CA GLU A 237 14.53 1.40 -32.08
C GLU A 237 15.09 0.02 -32.42
N ARG A 238 16.39 -0.06 -32.73
CA ARG A 238 17.07 -1.34 -32.98
C ARG A 238 17.08 -2.24 -31.76
N ILE A 239 17.31 -1.65 -30.58
CA ILE A 239 17.24 -2.37 -29.30
C ILE A 239 15.86 -3.01 -29.11
N VAL A 240 14.79 -2.21 -29.24
CA VAL A 240 13.41 -2.67 -29.07
C VAL A 240 13.08 -3.77 -30.08
N HIS A 241 13.49 -3.59 -31.33
CA HIS A 241 13.28 -4.59 -32.38
C HIS A 241 13.98 -5.92 -32.04
N ASN A 242 15.27 -5.88 -31.67
CA ASN A 242 16.00 -7.10 -31.33
C ASN A 242 15.37 -7.83 -30.14
N LEU A 243 14.87 -7.09 -29.16
CA LEU A 243 14.18 -7.66 -28.00
C LEU A 243 12.86 -8.35 -28.39
N LEU A 244 12.09 -7.74 -29.31
CA LEU A 244 10.89 -8.33 -29.89
C LEU A 244 11.20 -9.62 -30.67
N VAL A 245 12.26 -9.62 -31.48
CA VAL A 245 12.70 -10.80 -32.23
C VAL A 245 13.08 -11.93 -31.28
N ASP A 246 13.78 -11.62 -30.19
CA ASP A 246 14.15 -12.58 -29.16
C ASP A 246 12.93 -13.23 -28.48
N LEU A 247 11.89 -12.43 -28.19
CA LEU A 247 10.63 -12.92 -27.62
C LEU A 247 9.91 -13.94 -28.53
N ILE A 248 10.08 -13.81 -29.84
CA ILE A 248 9.39 -14.60 -30.87
C ILE A 248 10.30 -15.74 -31.40
N ARG A 249 11.47 -15.96 -30.76
CA ARG A 249 12.45 -16.95 -31.22
C ARG A 249 11.96 -18.40 -31.07
N ASN A 250 11.15 -18.70 -30.06
CA ASN A 250 10.74 -20.07 -29.76
C ASN A 250 9.48 -20.46 -30.54
N LYS A 251 9.39 -21.71 -31.00
CA LYS A 251 8.20 -22.23 -31.72
C LYS A 251 6.91 -22.20 -30.92
N ASN A 252 7.02 -22.18 -29.59
CA ASN A 252 5.89 -22.07 -28.67
C ASN A 252 5.63 -20.62 -28.22
N SER A 253 6.38 -19.64 -28.74
CA SER A 253 6.09 -18.24 -28.49
C SER A 253 4.77 -17.85 -29.17
N PRO A 254 3.97 -16.98 -28.53
CA PRO A 254 2.73 -16.50 -29.12
C PRO A 254 2.99 -15.65 -30.37
N GLN A 255 1.98 -15.53 -31.23
CA GLN A 255 2.11 -14.81 -32.50
C GLN A 255 2.12 -13.29 -32.28
N PHE A 256 3.06 -12.58 -32.88
CA PHE A 256 3.09 -11.11 -32.84
C PHE A 256 2.76 -10.52 -34.21
N PHE A 257 1.88 -9.53 -34.20
CA PHE A 257 1.62 -8.63 -35.32
C PHE A 257 2.20 -7.28 -34.94
N ILE A 258 3.24 -6.85 -35.68
CA ILE A 258 3.89 -5.56 -35.45
C ILE A 258 3.55 -4.67 -36.64
N VAL A 259 2.97 -3.52 -36.35
CA VAL A 259 2.69 -2.47 -37.33
C VAL A 259 3.61 -1.29 -36.98
N THR A 260 4.43 -0.88 -37.95
CA THR A 260 5.30 0.27 -37.78
C THR A 260 5.40 1.06 -39.08
N PRO A 261 5.28 2.41 -39.03
CA PRO A 261 5.53 3.25 -40.18
C PRO A 261 7.02 3.46 -40.46
N LYS A 262 7.91 3.03 -39.56
CA LYS A 262 9.35 3.28 -39.62
C LYS A 262 10.12 1.97 -39.62
N LEU A 263 10.80 1.71 -40.72
CA LEU A 263 11.78 0.63 -40.82
C LEU A 263 13.17 1.20 -40.58
N VAL A 264 13.91 0.61 -39.65
CA VAL A 264 15.34 0.92 -39.43
C VAL A 264 16.17 0.02 -40.33
N ASP A 265 17.30 0.50 -40.83
CA ASP A 265 18.19 -0.31 -41.68
C ASP A 265 18.85 -1.46 -40.87
N ASN A 266 19.20 -2.57 -41.53
CA ASN A 266 19.93 -3.71 -40.95
C ASN A 266 19.25 -4.35 -39.72
N LEU A 267 17.92 -4.44 -39.72
CA LEU A 267 17.20 -5.09 -38.62
C LEU A 267 17.38 -6.62 -38.67
N ASN A 268 17.49 -7.26 -37.51
CA ASN A 268 17.65 -8.70 -37.43
C ASN A 268 16.30 -9.40 -37.64
N PHE A 269 16.15 -10.14 -38.73
CA PHE A 269 14.97 -10.98 -38.94
C PHE A 269 15.25 -12.45 -38.59
N ASN A 270 14.24 -13.15 -38.10
CA ASN A 270 14.28 -14.59 -37.86
C ASN A 270 13.47 -15.32 -38.95
N ASP A 271 13.79 -16.58 -39.23
CA ASP A 271 13.09 -17.42 -40.22
C ASP A 271 11.59 -17.61 -39.90
N SER A 272 11.19 -17.41 -38.63
CA SER A 272 9.80 -17.43 -38.19
C SER A 272 9.02 -16.13 -38.49
N MET A 273 9.68 -15.09 -39.00
CA MET A 273 9.08 -13.78 -39.26
C MET A 273 8.64 -13.64 -40.71
N ARG A 274 7.52 -12.93 -40.90
CA ARG A 274 7.00 -12.55 -42.22
C ARG A 274 6.78 -11.06 -42.25
N VAL A 275 7.42 -10.37 -43.20
CA VAL A 275 7.30 -8.93 -43.38
C VAL A 275 6.30 -8.65 -44.49
N PHE A 276 5.29 -7.83 -44.19
CA PHE A 276 4.33 -7.33 -45.17
C PHE A 276 4.56 -5.84 -45.36
N ILE A 277 4.93 -5.43 -46.57
CA ILE A 277 5.06 -4.01 -46.93
C ILE A 277 3.73 -3.59 -47.56
N ILE A 278 2.99 -2.73 -46.86
CA ILE A 278 1.72 -2.19 -47.36
C ILE A 278 1.99 -0.80 -47.93
N TYR A 279 1.70 -0.64 -49.23
CA TYR A 279 1.83 0.63 -49.92
C TYR A 279 0.46 1.23 -50.22
N ALA A 280 0.22 2.47 -49.79
CA ALA A 280 -0.99 3.22 -50.07
C ALA A 280 -0.73 4.29 -51.15
N GLY A 281 -0.92 3.95 -52.43
CA GLY A 281 -0.83 4.87 -53.57
C GLY A 281 -0.79 4.19 -54.95
N GLU A 282 -0.73 4.97 -56.03
CA GLU A 282 -0.62 4.44 -57.41
C GLU A 282 0.78 3.88 -57.70
N PHE A 283 0.85 2.59 -58.05
CA PHE A 283 2.09 1.80 -58.19
C PHE A 283 3.16 2.43 -59.13
N GLY A 284 2.75 3.24 -60.11
CA GLY A 284 3.62 3.76 -61.18
C GLY A 284 4.62 4.86 -60.81
N ARG A 285 4.50 5.52 -59.63
CA ARG A 285 5.39 6.63 -59.22
C ARG A 285 6.49 6.25 -58.22
N ILE A 286 6.56 4.99 -57.78
CA ILE A 286 7.25 4.62 -56.52
C ILE A 286 8.29 3.50 -56.66
N GLY A 287 8.57 3.00 -57.88
CA GLY A 287 9.45 1.85 -58.11
C GLY A 287 10.76 1.86 -57.30
N ASN A 288 11.42 3.03 -57.16
CA ASN A 288 12.67 3.15 -56.43
C ASN A 288 12.52 2.93 -54.91
N LYS A 289 11.45 3.46 -54.27
CA LYS A 289 11.27 3.31 -52.80
C LYS A 289 10.92 1.89 -52.39
N PHE A 290 10.18 1.16 -53.23
CA PHE A 290 9.88 -0.25 -52.96
C PHE A 290 11.15 -1.11 -53.01
N GLU A 291 11.99 -0.91 -54.03
CA GLU A 291 13.26 -1.62 -54.13
C GLU A 291 14.26 -1.17 -53.05
N GLU A 292 14.25 0.09 -52.61
CA GLU A 292 15.02 0.56 -51.44
C GLU A 292 14.60 -0.17 -50.15
N CYS A 293 13.29 -0.21 -49.83
CA CYS A 293 12.79 -0.93 -48.66
C CYS A 293 13.09 -2.43 -48.72
N LYS A 294 12.93 -3.05 -49.90
CA LYS A 294 13.23 -4.47 -50.12
C LYS A 294 14.73 -4.75 -49.97
N THR A 295 15.59 -3.87 -50.46
CA THR A 295 17.04 -3.99 -50.29
C THR A 295 17.44 -3.86 -48.82
N ALA A 296 16.85 -2.91 -48.08
CA ALA A 296 17.09 -2.72 -46.65
C ALA A 296 16.63 -3.91 -45.78
N LEU A 297 15.68 -4.71 -46.26
CA LEU A 297 15.20 -5.94 -45.60
C LEU A 297 15.99 -7.20 -45.98
N MET A 298 16.74 -7.18 -47.08
CA MET A 298 17.46 -8.34 -47.62
C MET A 298 18.98 -8.33 -47.33
N GLN A 299 19.47 -7.32 -46.60
CA GLN A 299 20.84 -7.23 -46.08
C GLN A 299 20.89 -7.61 -44.60
#